data_AF-A0A257E535-F1
#
_entry.id   AF-A0A257E535-F1
#
_cell.length_a   1.000
_cell.length_b   1.000
_cell.length_c   1.000
_cell.angle_alpha   90.00
_cell.angle_beta   90.00
_cell.angle_gamma   90.00
#
_symmetry.space_group_name_H-M   'P 1'
#
loop_
_entity.id
_entity.type
_entity.pdbx_description
1 polymer ?
#
loop_
_entity_poly.entity_id
_entity_poly.type
_entity_poly.pdbx_seq_one_letter_code
_entity_poly.pdbx_strand_id
1 'polypeptide(L)'
;MKCRLTLLVLCFLVAGSATASNDRRDCKEELRKLHDVLSTNYTGQNHHGYRKAKASRDNEEYKKCASQARKERERLERDIDL
;
A
#
# COMPACT_ATOMS: atom_id res chain seq x y z
N MET A 1 -12.14 38.00 11.82
CA MET A 1 -10.93 37.14 11.85
C MET A 1 -11.17 35.68 12.25
N LYS A 2 -12.33 35.31 12.82
CA LYS A 2 -12.63 33.91 13.21
C LYS A 2 -12.86 32.94 12.03
N CYS A 3 -13.47 33.38 10.93
CA CYS A 3 -13.82 32.48 9.81
C CYS A 3 -12.61 31.96 9.02
N ARG A 4 -11.46 32.66 9.03
CA ARG A 4 -10.27 32.24 8.27
C ARG A 4 -9.57 31.06 8.93
N LEU A 5 -9.58 31.01 10.26
CA LEU A 5 -8.95 29.92 11.01
C LEU A 5 -9.75 28.62 10.87
N THR A 6 -11.08 28.70 10.94
CA THR A 6 -11.97 27.54 10.73
C THR A 6 -11.84 26.99 9.31
N LEU A 7 -11.75 27.85 8.29
CA LEU A 7 -11.49 27.45 6.90
C LEU A 7 -10.16 26.72 6.75
N LEU A 8 -9.08 27.21 7.36
CA LEU A 8 -7.77 26.55 7.31
C LEU A 8 -7.81 25.15 7.94
N VAL A 9 -8.45 25.00 9.11
CA VAL A 9 -8.59 23.70 9.79
C VAL A 9 -9.40 22.72 8.93
N LEU A 10 -10.49 23.18 8.31
CA LEU A 10 -11.29 22.36 7.38
C LEU A 10 -10.48 21.90 6.17
N CYS A 11 -9.66 22.76 5.58
CA CYS A 11 -8.79 22.38 4.46
C CYS A 11 -7.76 21.31 4.87
N PHE A 12 -7.14 21.43 6.05
CA PHE A 12 -6.19 20.42 6.54
C PHE A 12 -6.85 19.07 6.80
N LEU A 13 -8.05 19.07 7.38
CA LEU A 13 -8.81 17.84 7.61
C LEU A 13 -9.17 17.14 6.30
N VAL A 14 -9.69 17.89 5.31
CA VAL A 14 -10.05 17.32 4.00
C VAL A 14 -8.83 16.78 3.26
N ALA A 15 -7.70 17.50 3.30
CA ALA A 15 -6.46 17.05 2.68
C ALA A 15 -5.93 15.76 3.33
N GLY A 16 -5.94 15.66 4.67
CA GLY A 16 -5.53 14.45 5.39
C GLY A 16 -6.41 13.23 5.10
N SER A 17 -7.73 13.44 4.96
CA SER A 17 -8.67 12.39 4.58
C SER A 17 -8.41 11.86 3.17
N ALA A 18 -8.13 12.76 2.21
CA ALA A 18 -7.88 12.41 0.83
C ALA A 18 -6.56 11.63 0.66
N THR A 19 -5.50 12.01 1.38
CA THR A 19 -4.21 11.30 1.32
C THR A 19 -4.33 9.89 1.89
N ALA A 20 -4.96 9.73 3.06
CA ALA A 20 -5.18 8.42 3.67
C ALA A 20 -6.05 7.51 2.79
N SER A 21 -7.07 8.06 2.12
CA SER A 21 -7.92 7.31 1.18
C SER A 21 -7.14 6.83 -0.06
N ASN A 22 -6.30 7.69 -0.63
CA ASN A 22 -5.45 7.32 -1.76
C ASN A 22 -4.44 6.24 -1.37
N ASP A 23 -3.71 6.45 -0.27
CA ASP A 23 -2.71 5.48 0.21
C ASP A 23 -3.35 4.11 0.46
N ARG A 24 -4.56 4.07 1.02
CA ARG A 24 -5.32 2.83 1.25
C ARG A 24 -5.70 2.12 -0.05
N ARG A 25 -6.10 2.85 -1.08
CA ARG A 25 -6.41 2.30 -2.40
C ARG A 25 -5.14 1.71 -3.04
N ASP A 26 -4.05 2.46 -3.01
CA ASP A 26 -2.78 2.05 -3.61
C ASP A 26 -2.24 0.78 -2.92
N CYS A 27 -2.30 0.71 -1.59
CA CYS A 27 -1.95 -0.50 -0.84
C CYS A 27 -2.78 -1.72 -1.26
N LYS A 28 -4.10 -1.56 -1.45
CA LYS A 28 -4.97 -2.66 -1.90
C LYS A 28 -4.61 -3.12 -3.30
N GLU A 29 -4.35 -2.18 -4.20
CA GLU A 29 -4.01 -2.48 -5.60
C GLU A 29 -2.67 -3.22 -5.69
N GLU A 30 -1.63 -2.72 -5.01
CA GLU A 30 -0.31 -3.33 -5.02
C GLU A 30 -0.31 -4.71 -4.34
N LEU A 31 -1.07 -4.90 -3.25
CA LEU A 31 -1.26 -6.21 -2.63
C LEU A 31 -1.95 -7.21 -3.56
N ARG A 32 -2.93 -6.75 -4.36
CA ARG A 32 -3.60 -7.59 -5.34
C ARG A 32 -2.65 -8.03 -6.43
N LYS A 33 -1.90 -7.09 -7.04
CA LYS A 33 -0.88 -7.41 -8.05
C LYS A 33 0.17 -8.38 -7.51
N LEU A 34 0.66 -8.16 -6.30
CA LEU A 34 1.59 -9.07 -5.64
C LEU A 34 0.97 -10.46 -5.46
N HIS A 35 -0.27 -10.54 -4.96
CA HIS A 35 -0.98 -11.82 -4.82
C HIS A 35 -1.12 -12.55 -6.16
N ASP A 36 -1.45 -11.84 -7.22
CA ASP A 36 -1.65 -12.43 -8.55
C ASP A 36 -0.33 -13.05 -9.06
N VAL A 37 0.80 -12.35 -8.93
CA VAL A 37 2.13 -12.90 -9.26
C VAL A 37 2.51 -14.10 -8.37
N LEU A 38 2.18 -14.05 -7.09
CA LEU A 38 2.42 -15.16 -6.15
C LEU A 38 1.57 -16.39 -6.46
N SER A 39 0.34 -16.17 -6.91
CA SER A 39 -0.60 -17.24 -7.25
C SER A 39 -0.19 -18.01 -8.50
N THR A 40 0.51 -17.35 -9.43
CA THR A 40 1.08 -17.99 -10.62
C THR A 40 2.43 -18.64 -10.35
N ASN A 41 3.22 -18.11 -9.39
CA ASN A 41 4.53 -18.65 -9.00
C ASN A 41 4.49 -19.24 -7.58
N TYR A 42 3.97 -20.47 -7.48
CA TYR A 42 3.82 -21.18 -6.23
C TYR A 42 5.17 -21.65 -5.67
N THR A 43 5.74 -20.91 -4.73
CA THR A 43 6.85 -21.39 -3.88
C THR A 43 6.58 -21.05 -2.42
N GLY A 44 6.95 -21.94 -1.49
CA GLY A 44 6.67 -21.76 -0.06
C GLY A 44 7.32 -20.53 0.58
N GLN A 45 8.39 -19.99 -0.02
CA GLN A 45 9.09 -18.77 0.46
C GLN A 45 8.44 -17.47 -0.03
N ASN A 46 7.72 -17.52 -1.15
CA ASN A 46 7.15 -16.36 -1.83
C ASN A 46 6.11 -15.58 -0.98
N HIS A 47 5.47 -16.24 0.01
CA HIS A 47 4.42 -15.61 0.82
C HIS A 47 4.92 -14.74 2.00
N HIS A 48 6.21 -14.75 2.34
CA HIS A 48 6.71 -13.92 3.44
C HIS A 48 6.57 -12.42 3.15
N GLY A 49 6.95 -11.99 1.94
CA GLY A 49 6.83 -10.60 1.49
C GLY A 49 5.37 -10.12 1.50
N TYR A 50 4.45 -10.96 1.04
CA TYR A 50 3.01 -10.69 1.08
C TYR A 50 2.48 -10.53 2.52
N ARG A 51 2.84 -11.45 3.42
CA ARG A 51 2.42 -11.37 4.83
C ARG A 51 2.93 -10.09 5.50
N LYS A 52 4.17 -9.67 5.18
CA LYS A 52 4.75 -8.43 5.69
C LYS A 52 3.99 -7.19 5.20
N ALA A 53 3.72 -7.10 3.90
CA ALA A 53 2.94 -6.00 3.32
C ALA A 53 1.51 -5.96 3.88
N LYS A 54 0.88 -7.13 4.06
CA LYS A 54 -0.43 -7.27 4.69
C LYS A 54 -0.42 -6.78 6.15
N ALA A 55 0.62 -7.12 6.93
CA ALA A 55 0.75 -6.64 8.30
C ALA A 55 0.86 -5.10 8.38
N SER A 56 1.59 -4.46 7.46
CA SER A 56 1.61 -2.99 7.40
C SER A 56 0.25 -2.39 7.05
N ARG A 57 -0.55 -3.04 6.18
CA ARG A 57 -1.94 -2.63 5.93
C ARG A 57 -2.80 -2.75 7.18
N ASP A 58 -2.66 -3.85 7.92
CA ASP A 58 -3.46 -4.14 9.11
C ASP A 58 -3.10 -3.16 10.26
N ASN A 59 -1.90 -2.56 10.23
CA ASN A 59 -1.46 -1.45 11.10
C ASN A 59 -1.78 -0.04 10.54
N GLU A 60 -2.58 0.06 9.47
CA GLU A 60 -2.91 1.32 8.78
C GLU A 60 -1.71 2.09 8.19
N GLU A 61 -0.55 1.42 8.05
CA GLU A 61 0.66 1.96 7.43
C GLU A 61 0.56 1.85 5.90
N TYR A 62 -0.46 2.45 5.29
CA TYR A 62 -0.82 2.20 3.88
C TYR A 62 0.29 2.51 2.86
N LYS A 63 1.03 3.62 3.02
CA LYS A 63 2.21 3.92 2.17
C LYS A 63 3.29 2.83 2.25
N LYS A 64 3.52 2.32 3.45
CA LYS A 64 4.51 1.28 3.70
C LYS A 64 4.05 -0.05 3.12
N CYS A 65 2.76 -0.38 3.24
CA CYS A 65 2.14 -1.51 2.55
C CYS A 65 2.36 -1.42 1.03
N ALA A 66 2.02 -0.31 0.39
CA ALA A 66 2.17 -0.14 -1.06
C ALA A 66 3.64 -0.28 -1.50
N SER A 67 4.57 0.35 -0.78
CA SER A 67 6.00 0.26 -1.06
C SER A 67 6.55 -1.17 -0.91
N GLN A 68 6.16 -1.86 0.17
CA GLN A 68 6.57 -3.25 0.40
C GLN A 68 5.99 -4.18 -0.68
N ALA A 69 4.68 -4.07 -0.96
CA ALA A 69 4.02 -4.91 -1.95
C ALA A 69 4.64 -4.74 -3.35
N ARG A 70 4.89 -3.50 -3.76
CA ARG A 70 5.56 -3.19 -5.04
C ARG A 70 6.96 -3.81 -5.12
N LYS A 71 7.78 -3.61 -4.09
CA LYS A 71 9.16 -4.09 -4.07
C LYS A 71 9.26 -5.62 -4.12
N GLU A 72 8.38 -6.32 -3.40
CA GLU A 72 8.34 -7.78 -3.46
C GLU A 72 7.81 -8.26 -4.82
N ARG A 73 6.85 -7.57 -5.42
CA ARG A 73 6.39 -7.90 -6.78
C ARG A 73 7.52 -7.75 -7.79
N GLU A 74 8.21 -6.62 -7.79
CA GLU A 74 9.35 -6.36 -8.68
C GLU A 74 10.49 -7.39 -8.51
N ARG A 75 10.66 -7.95 -7.30
CA ARG A 75 11.62 -9.05 -7.08
C ARG A 75 11.16 -10.33 -7.75
N LEU A 76 9.91 -10.73 -7.55
CA LEU A 76 9.35 -11.93 -8.16
C LEU A 76 9.35 -11.83 -9.69
N GLU A 77 8.97 -10.66 -10.24
CA GLU A 77 9.01 -10.42 -11.68
C GLU A 77 10.43 -10.60 -12.24
N ARG A 78 11.47 -10.09 -11.56
CA ARG A 78 12.87 -10.32 -11.97
C ARG A 78 13.33 -11.76 -11.82
N ASP A 79 12.87 -12.47 -10.80
CA ASP A 79 13.24 -13.87 -10.59
C ASP A 79 12.58 -14.80 -11.63
N ILE A 80 11.43 -14.41 -12.20
CA ILE A 80 10.73 -15.13 -13.28
C ILE A 80 11.45 -14.97 -14.62
N ASP A 81 12.04 -13.80 -14.88
CA ASP A 81 12.73 -13.48 -16.14
C ASP A 81 14.13 -14.14 -16.26
N LEU A 82 14.59 -14.89 -15.24
CA LEU A 82 15.90 -15.54 -15.17
C LEU A 82 15.81 -17.06 -15.41
#